data_AF-A0A843GA33-F1
#
_entry.id   AF-A0A843GA33-F1
#
_cell.length_a   1.000
_cell.length_b   1.000
_cell.length_c   1.000
_cell.angle_alpha   90.00
_cell.angle_beta   90.00
_cell.angle_gamma   90.00
#
_symmetry.space_group_name_H-M   'P 1'
#
loop_
_entity.id
_entity.type
_entity.pdbx_description
1 polymer ?
#
loop_
_entity_poly.entity_id
_entity_poly.type
_entity_poly.pdbx_seq_one_letter_code
_entity_poly.pdbx_strand_id
1 'polypeptide(L)'
;SSQPASLYYAKVVSTIRLEFPDLEIICGTWTDNLANIGILILSGANGITKFPLFKMFGTKYGKRVEEEVKWTGRTLKGTFTDKSKLGPEKSEVNPELDQYIKRYIKDSLKNKYK
;
A
#
# COMPACT_ATOMS: atom_id res chain seq x y z
N SER A 1 4.17 -19.50 13.61
CA SER A 1 2.74 -19.17 13.70
C SER A 1 2.22 -18.89 12.31
N SER A 2 1.09 -19.49 11.90
CA SER A 2 0.43 -19.19 10.62
C SER A 2 -0.37 -17.89 10.71
N GLN A 3 -0.49 -17.16 9.61
CA GLN A 3 -1.37 -15.99 9.55
C GLN A 3 -2.83 -16.45 9.68
N PRO A 4 -3.71 -15.75 10.43
CA PRO A 4 -5.14 -16.03 10.43
C PRO A 4 -5.72 -15.98 9.01
N ALA A 5 -6.79 -16.73 8.77
CA ALA A 5 -7.44 -16.77 7.47
C ALA A 5 -7.96 -15.39 7.04
N SER A 6 -7.94 -15.10 5.74
CA SER A 6 -8.44 -13.84 5.18
C SER A 6 -9.88 -13.50 5.60
N LEU A 7 -10.77 -14.51 5.68
CA LEU A 7 -12.15 -14.32 6.11
C LEU A 7 -12.27 -13.94 7.60
N TYR A 8 -11.33 -14.38 8.44
CA TYR A 8 -11.29 -13.94 9.83
C TYR A 8 -10.97 -12.44 9.91
N TYR A 9 -9.97 -11.98 9.14
CA TYR A 9 -9.66 -10.56 9.05
C TYR A 9 -10.82 -9.73 8.50
N ALA A 10 -11.47 -10.22 7.44
CA ALA A 10 -12.64 -9.59 6.85
C ALA A 10 -13.75 -9.40 7.89
N LYS A 11 -14.05 -10.45 8.66
CA LYS A 11 -15.04 -10.40 9.74
C LYS A 11 -14.69 -9.30 10.75
N VAL A 12 -13.46 -9.29 11.26
CA VAL A 12 -13.02 -8.27 12.23
C VAL A 12 -13.19 -6.85 11.68
N VAL A 13 -12.70 -6.59 10.47
CA VAL A 13 -12.78 -5.25 9.85
C VAL A 13 -14.24 -4.84 9.60
N SER A 14 -15.07 -5.75 9.08
CA SER A 14 -16.49 -5.46 8.81
C SER A 14 -17.29 -5.21 10.09
N THR A 15 -17.04 -5.95 11.17
CA THR A 15 -17.65 -5.67 12.47
C THR A 15 -17.27 -4.29 12.97
N ILE A 16 -15.98 -3.93 12.93
CA ILE A 16 -15.53 -2.60 13.36
C ILE A 16 -16.17 -1.50 12.51
N ARG A 17 -16.28 -1.67 11.19
CA ARG A 17 -16.93 -0.69 10.30
C ARG A 17 -18.41 -0.52 10.64
N LEU A 18 -19.14 -1.61 10.92
CA LEU A 18 -20.56 -1.54 11.23
C LEU A 18 -20.82 -0.88 12.59
N GLU A 19 -20.01 -1.20 13.60
CA GLU A 19 -20.15 -0.63 14.95
C GLU A 19 -19.65 0.82 15.03
N PHE A 20 -18.64 1.17 14.22
CA PHE A 20 -18.03 2.51 14.20
C PHE A 20 -17.96 3.06 12.76
N PRO A 21 -19.08 3.50 12.19
CA PRO A 21 -19.17 3.91 10.78
C PRO A 21 -18.23 5.03 10.36
N ASP A 22 -17.85 5.91 11.29
CA ASP A 22 -16.99 7.07 11.02
C ASP A 22 -15.51 6.82 11.34
N LEU A 23 -15.17 5.66 11.91
CA LEU A 23 -13.78 5.34 12.26
C LEU A 23 -12.94 5.12 11.00
N GLU A 24 -11.76 5.74 10.93
CA GLU A 24 -10.77 5.42 9.91
C GLU A 24 -10.07 4.11 10.27
N ILE A 25 -10.17 3.11 9.39
CA ILE A 25 -9.62 1.78 9.60
C ILE A 25 -8.42 1.58 8.67
N ILE A 26 -7.23 1.44 9.26
CA ILE A 26 -5.99 1.17 8.54
C ILE A 26 -5.55 -0.27 8.83
N CYS A 27 -5.49 -1.11 7.80
CA CYS A 27 -5.07 -2.51 7.95
C CYS A 27 -3.63 -2.71 7.50
N GLY A 28 -2.84 -3.48 8.27
CA GLY A 28 -1.49 -3.87 7.87
C GLY A 28 -1.52 -5.18 7.08
N THR A 29 -0.77 -5.25 5.96
CA THR A 29 -0.47 -6.50 5.26
C THR A 29 1.02 -6.59 4.92
N TRP A 30 1.48 -7.80 4.60
CA TRP A 30 2.85 -8.09 4.19
C TRP A 30 2.90 -8.50 2.70
N THR A 31 4.09 -8.56 2.13
CA THR A 31 4.32 -8.90 0.71
C THR A 31 3.89 -10.30 0.32
N ASP A 32 3.85 -11.23 1.28
CA ASP A 32 3.39 -12.61 1.09
C ASP A 32 1.86 -12.72 1.08
N ASN A 33 1.14 -11.65 1.42
CA ASN A 33 -0.32 -11.65 1.53
C ASN A 33 -0.99 -10.43 0.87
N LEU A 34 -0.48 -10.03 -0.31
CA LEU A 34 -1.06 -8.91 -1.07
C LEU A 34 -2.47 -9.21 -1.59
N ALA A 35 -2.81 -10.48 -1.82
CA ALA A 35 -4.15 -10.88 -2.25
C ALA A 35 -5.23 -10.58 -1.19
N ASN A 36 -4.85 -10.33 0.07
CA ASN A 36 -5.80 -9.97 1.12
C ASN A 36 -6.19 -8.48 1.08
N ILE A 37 -5.51 -7.65 0.28
CA ILE A 37 -5.77 -6.21 0.18
C ILE A 37 -7.21 -5.94 -0.25
N GLY A 38 -7.67 -6.58 -1.34
CA GLY A 38 -9.03 -6.37 -1.82
C GLY A 38 -10.08 -6.76 -0.79
N ILE A 39 -9.87 -7.89 -0.11
CA ILE A 39 -10.77 -8.38 0.96
C ILE A 39 -10.87 -7.35 2.10
N LEU A 40 -9.75 -6.80 2.58
CA LEU A 40 -9.73 -5.82 3.66
C LEU A 40 -10.46 -4.52 3.27
N ILE A 41 -10.23 -4.03 2.05
CA ILE A 41 -10.89 -2.83 1.53
C ILE A 41 -12.40 -3.04 1.40
N LEU A 42 -12.83 -4.17 0.82
CA LEU A 42 -14.25 -4.53 0.71
C LEU A 42 -14.91 -4.70 2.08
N SER A 43 -14.15 -5.12 3.09
CA SER A 43 -14.64 -5.27 4.46
C SER A 43 -14.79 -3.93 5.21
N GLY A 44 -14.30 -2.82 4.66
CA GLY A 44 -14.46 -1.49 5.24
C GLY A 44 -13.17 -0.75 5.61
N ALA A 45 -11.99 -1.28 5.27
CA ALA A 45 -10.73 -0.57 5.46
C ALA A 45 -10.62 0.68 4.55
N ASN A 46 -10.09 1.76 5.10
CA ASN A 46 -9.81 3.01 4.36
C ASN A 46 -8.38 3.02 3.78
N GLY A 47 -7.45 2.37 4.47
CA GLY A 47 -6.04 2.37 4.11
C GLY A 47 -5.37 1.04 4.38
N ILE A 48 -4.30 0.77 3.63
CA ILE A 48 -3.45 -0.41 3.80
C ILE A 48 -2.00 0.03 4.04
N THR A 49 -1.34 -0.59 5.01
CA THR A 49 0.05 -0.27 5.42
C THR A 49 0.90 -1.54 5.60
N LYS A 50 2.13 -1.37 6.10
CA LYS A 50 3.07 -2.41 6.55
C LYS A 50 3.84 -3.17 5.47
N PHE A 51 3.57 -2.94 4.19
CA PHE A 51 4.40 -3.48 3.11
C PHE A 51 5.59 -2.55 2.77
N PRO A 52 6.75 -3.07 2.33
CA PRO A 52 7.94 -2.30 2.00
C PRO A 52 7.79 -1.55 0.65
N LEU A 53 6.96 -0.50 0.64
CA LEU A 53 6.53 0.28 -0.53
C LEU A 53 7.66 0.53 -1.53
N PHE A 54 8.73 1.21 -1.09
CA PHE A 54 9.83 1.59 -1.98
C PHE A 54 10.51 0.37 -2.61
N LYS A 55 10.65 -0.74 -1.88
CA LYS A 55 11.27 -1.96 -2.44
C LYS A 55 10.38 -2.65 -3.48
N MET A 56 9.06 -2.48 -3.37
CA MET A 56 8.07 -3.10 -4.27
C MET A 56 7.74 -2.23 -5.48
N PHE A 57 8.16 -0.97 -5.49
CA PHE A 57 7.81 -0.02 -6.53
C PHE A 57 8.33 -0.49 -7.91
N GLY A 58 7.48 -0.40 -8.94
CA GLY A 58 7.81 -0.84 -10.29
C GLY A 58 7.96 -2.36 -10.47
N THR A 59 7.52 -3.16 -9.50
CA THR A 59 7.57 -4.64 -9.55
C THR A 59 6.18 -5.25 -9.71
N LYS A 60 6.11 -6.58 -9.95
CA LYS A 60 4.85 -7.34 -9.95
C LYS A 60 4.06 -7.21 -8.65
N TYR A 61 4.76 -7.01 -7.52
CA TYR A 61 4.13 -6.82 -6.21
C TYR A 61 3.45 -5.46 -6.12
N GLY A 62 4.10 -4.39 -6.58
CA GLY A 62 3.49 -3.07 -6.68
C GLY A 62 2.27 -3.07 -7.61
N LYS A 63 2.38 -3.73 -8.77
CA LYS A 63 1.25 -3.91 -9.70
C LYS A 63 0.08 -4.65 -9.04
N ARG A 64 0.37 -5.69 -8.26
CA ARG A 64 -0.67 -6.44 -7.55
C ARG A 64 -1.44 -5.55 -6.57
N VAL A 65 -0.77 -4.64 -5.86
CA VAL A 65 -1.46 -3.67 -4.98
C VAL A 65 -2.44 -2.80 -5.77
N GLU A 66 -2.01 -2.28 -6.93
CA GLU A 66 -2.88 -1.46 -7.78
C GLU A 66 -4.09 -2.24 -8.33
N GLU A 67 -3.86 -3.49 -8.76
CA GLU A 67 -4.92 -4.38 -9.24
C GLU A 67 -5.95 -4.70 -8.15
N GLU A 68 -5.49 -5.07 -6.95
CA GLU A 68 -6.36 -5.36 -5.80
C GLU A 68 -7.24 -4.17 -5.44
N VAL A 69 -6.67 -2.96 -5.37
CA VAL A 69 -7.45 -1.76 -5.06
C VAL A 69 -8.44 -1.46 -6.20
N LYS A 70 -8.01 -1.57 -7.46
CA LYS A 70 -8.88 -1.36 -8.62
C LYS A 70 -10.07 -2.31 -8.60
N TRP A 71 -9.88 -3.59 -8.29
CA TRP A 71 -10.95 -4.59 -8.26
C TRP A 71 -11.99 -4.35 -7.15
N THR A 72 -11.65 -3.59 -6.12
CA THR A 72 -12.63 -3.17 -5.10
C THR A 72 -13.51 -2.00 -5.54
N GLY A 73 -13.29 -1.44 -6.73
CA GLY A 73 -13.96 -0.21 -7.19
C GLY A 73 -13.46 1.06 -6.51
N ARG A 74 -12.37 1.01 -5.73
CA ARG A 74 -11.73 2.16 -5.10
C ARG A 74 -10.63 2.75 -5.99
N THR A 75 -10.28 4.00 -5.72
CA THR A 75 -9.21 4.72 -6.43
C THR A 75 -8.00 4.91 -5.53
N LEU A 76 -6.82 4.53 -6.02
CA LEU A 76 -5.55 4.91 -5.40
C LEU A 76 -5.23 6.38 -5.70
N LYS A 77 -4.88 7.15 -4.68
CA LYS A 77 -4.39 8.53 -4.83
C LYS A 77 -2.97 8.63 -5.43
N GLY A 78 -2.24 7.51 -5.44
CA GLY A 78 -0.88 7.42 -5.95
C GLY A 78 -0.69 6.19 -6.82
N THR A 79 0.56 5.82 -7.03
CA THR A 79 0.96 4.66 -7.85
C THR A 79 2.05 3.86 -7.15
N PHE A 80 2.12 2.59 -7.50
CA PHE A 80 3.15 1.65 -7.12
C PHE A 80 4.00 1.22 -8.31
N THR A 81 3.69 1.68 -9.52
CA THR A 81 4.35 1.21 -10.76
C THR A 81 4.80 2.34 -11.68
N ASP A 82 4.11 3.47 -11.71
CA ASP A 82 4.40 4.57 -12.62
C ASP A 82 5.56 5.44 -12.12
N LYS A 83 6.75 5.16 -12.65
CA LYS A 83 8.00 5.87 -12.35
C LYS A 83 7.97 7.35 -12.68
N SER A 84 7.10 7.79 -13.60
CA SER A 84 6.99 9.22 -13.94
C SER A 84 6.47 10.06 -12.75
N LYS A 85 5.81 9.41 -11.79
CA LYS A 85 5.26 10.03 -10.58
C LYS A 85 6.24 10.13 -9.41
N LEU A 86 7.50 9.66 -9.54
CA LEU A 86 8.49 9.72 -8.46
C LEU A 86 9.04 11.13 -8.18
N GLY A 87 8.79 12.10 -9.07
CA GLY A 87 9.20 13.50 -8.88
C GLY A 87 10.72 13.73 -8.96
N PRO A 88 11.18 14.97 -8.71
CA PRO A 88 12.60 15.32 -8.69
C PRO A 88 13.32 14.81 -7.42
N GLU A 89 14.64 14.64 -7.49
CA GLU A 89 15.48 14.30 -6.32
C GLU A 89 15.62 15.45 -5.30
N LYS A 90 15.16 16.65 -5.64
CA LYS A 90 15.26 17.86 -4.82
C LYS A 90 13.91 18.29 -4.29
N SER A 91 13.90 18.78 -3.07
CA SER A 91 12.74 19.36 -2.42
C SER A 91 12.46 20.76 -2.98
N GLU A 92 11.19 21.04 -3.24
CA GLU A 92 10.73 22.38 -3.62
C GLU A 92 10.58 23.31 -2.41
N VAL A 93 10.59 22.76 -1.18
CA VAL A 93 10.24 23.49 0.06
C VAL A 93 11.44 23.66 1.00
N ASN A 94 12.24 22.60 1.17
CA ASN A 94 13.39 22.61 2.08
C ASN A 94 14.54 21.74 1.53
N PRO A 95 15.69 22.33 1.13
CA PRO A 95 16.85 21.60 0.63
C PRO A 95 17.41 20.53 1.57
N GLU A 96 17.20 20.62 2.88
CA GLU A 96 17.64 19.58 3.84
C GLU A 96 16.94 18.23 3.61
N LEU A 97 15.79 18.24 2.93
CA LEU A 97 15.04 17.03 2.60
C LEU A 97 15.60 16.29 1.38
N ASP A 98 16.47 16.91 0.58
CA ASP A 98 17.02 16.35 -0.67
C ASP A 98 17.65 14.97 -0.44
N GLN A 99 18.38 14.79 0.66
CA GLN A 99 19.02 13.51 0.98
C GLN A 99 18.01 12.37 1.16
N TYR A 100 16.84 12.66 1.73
CA TYR A 100 15.79 11.66 1.99
C TYR A 100 15.00 11.38 0.72
N ILE A 101 14.62 12.42 -0.03
CA ILE A 101 13.92 12.29 -1.32
C ILE A 101 14.76 11.45 -2.28
N LYS A 102 16.04 11.82 -2.45
CA LYS A 102 17.00 11.09 -3.26
C LYS A 102 17.13 9.63 -2.84
N ARG A 103 17.18 9.35 -1.53
CA ARG A 103 17.21 7.98 -1.02
C ARG A 103 15.95 7.20 -1.41
N TYR A 104 14.75 7.75 -1.22
CA TYR A 104 13.50 7.06 -1.51
C TYR A 104 13.28 6.82 -3.01
N ILE A 105 13.62 7.78 -3.87
CA ILE A 105 13.58 7.60 -5.32
C ILE A 105 14.54 6.48 -5.74
N LYS A 106 15.78 6.51 -5.25
CA LYS A 106 16.75 5.45 -5.55
C LYS A 106 16.31 4.08 -5.07
N ASP A 107 15.74 3.98 -3.87
CA ASP A 107 15.20 2.73 -3.35
C ASP A 107 14.02 2.23 -4.18
N SER A 108 13.17 3.13 -4.68
CA SER A 108 12.04 2.82 -5.59
C SER A 108 12.46 2.30 -6.96
N LEU A 109 13.63 2.73 -7.44
CA LEU A 109 14.19 2.30 -8.72
C LEU A 109 15.04 1.03 -8.61
N LYS A 110 15.45 0.63 -7.40
CA LYS A 110 16.11 -0.65 -7.13
C LYS A 110 15.08 -1.78 -7.06
N ASN A 111 14.90 -2.51 -8.16
CA ASN A 111 14.11 -3.73 -8.12
C ASN A 111 14.84 -4.83 -7.31
N LYS A 112 14.50 -4.97 -6.03
CA LYS A 112 15.08 -5.96 -5.11
C LYS A 112 14.45 -7.35 -5.20
N TYR A 113 13.47 -7.54 -6.08
CA TYR A 113 12.76 -8.78 -6.30
C TYR A 113 12.99 -9.37 -7.71
N LYS A 114 14.09 -8.96 -8.35
CA LYS A 114 14.64 -9.64 -9.54
C LYS A 114 15.34 -10.92 -9.13
#